data_AF-A0A1S9T3J5-F1
#
_entry.id   AF-A0A1S9T3J5-F1
#
_cell.length_a   1.000
_cell.length_b   1.000
_cell.length_c   1.000
_cell.angle_alpha   90.00
_cell.angle_beta   90.00
_cell.angle_gamma   90.00
#
_symmetry.space_group_name_H-M   'P 1'
#
loop_
_entity.id
_entity.type
_entity.pdbx_description
1 polymer ?
#
loop_
_entity_poly.entity_id
_entity_poly.type
_entity_poly.pdbx_seq_one_letter_code
_entity_poly.pdbx_strand_id
1 'polypeptide(L)'
;MDNNHKFKMWDWDEGCFYAIPKENVVEAIYFAWNYEFDVYEIESGEMIFSGQLDNEDNSEMLEKYGLRVIDGEKYRNLQNIETGEIYKAAWEK
;
A
#
# COMPACT_ATOMS: atom_id res chain seq x y z
N MET A 1 11.36 -18.68 -14.23
CA MET A 1 10.72 -17.37 -13.98
C MET A 1 10.80 -17.20 -12.49
N ASP A 2 11.80 -16.46 -12.02
CA ASP A 2 11.93 -16.15 -10.60
C ASP A 2 10.83 -15.16 -10.28
N ASN A 3 9.66 -15.67 -9.87
CA ASN A 3 8.54 -14.85 -9.41
C ASN A 3 8.89 -14.29 -8.03
N ASN A 4 9.85 -13.38 -7.99
CA ASN A 4 10.32 -12.73 -6.77
C ASN A 4 9.37 -11.57 -6.41
N HIS A 5 8.11 -11.92 -6.14
CA HIS A 5 7.15 -10.97 -5.61
C HIS A 5 7.64 -10.48 -4.25
N LYS A 6 7.62 -9.15 -4.05
CA LYS A 6 8.03 -8.53 -2.78
C LYS A 6 6.86 -8.35 -1.81
N PHE A 7 5.65 -8.21 -2.34
CA PHE A 7 4.46 -7.93 -1.57
C PHE A 7 3.34 -8.93 -1.86
N LYS A 8 2.49 -9.14 -0.86
CA LYS A 8 1.25 -9.91 -0.95
C LYS A 8 0.12 -9.10 -0.34
N MET A 9 -1.11 -9.33 -0.80
CA MET A 9 -2.31 -8.75 -0.21
C MET A 9 -3.16 -9.83 0.46
N TRP A 10 -3.84 -9.47 1.54
CA TRP A 10 -4.84 -10.32 2.17
C TRP A 10 -6.22 -9.98 1.59
N ASP A 11 -6.77 -10.91 0.83
CA ASP A 11 -8.15 -10.83 0.34
C ASP A 11 -9.08 -11.25 1.46
N TRP A 12 -9.84 -10.29 1.97
CA TRP A 12 -10.79 -10.49 3.06
C TRP A 12 -12.01 -11.32 2.66
N ASP A 13 -12.41 -11.27 1.39
CA ASP A 13 -13.58 -11.99 0.87
C ASP A 13 -13.26 -13.47 0.67
N GLU A 14 -12.08 -13.78 0.14
CA GLU A 14 -11.64 -15.15 -0.13
C GLU A 14 -10.85 -15.78 1.03
N GLY A 15 -10.38 -14.97 1.98
CA GLY A 15 -9.64 -15.42 3.15
C GLY A 15 -8.27 -16.01 2.83
N CYS A 16 -7.58 -15.45 1.83
CA CYS A 16 -6.27 -15.95 1.41
C CYS A 16 -5.31 -14.84 0.95
N PHE A 17 -4.02 -15.18 0.87
CA PHE A 17 -2.99 -14.28 0.38
C PHE A 17 -2.81 -14.40 -1.15
N TYR A 18 -2.80 -13.24 -1.81
CA TYR A 18 -2.43 -13.12 -3.22
C TYR A 18 -1.13 -12.36 -3.39
N ALA A 19 -0.25 -12.83 -4.26
CA ALA A 19 0.97 -12.11 -4.60
C ALA A 19 0.64 -10.86 -5.43
N ILE A 20 1.24 -9.72 -5.05
CA ILE A 20 1.06 -8.47 -5.80
C ILE A 20 2.10 -8.44 -6.95
N PRO A 21 1.69 -8.16 -8.20
CA PRO A 21 2.61 -8.13 -9.35
C PRO A 21 3.43 -6.83 -9.43
N LYS A 22 3.59 -6.10 -8.32
CA LYS A 22 4.23 -4.79 -8.23
C LYS A 22 5.46 -4.88 -7.34
N GLU A 23 6.57 -4.29 -7.79
CA GLU A 23 7.82 -4.27 -7.02
C GLU A 23 8.00 -2.99 -6.21
N ASN A 24 7.32 -1.91 -6.59
CA ASN A 24 7.33 -0.64 -5.87
C ASN A 24 6.21 -0.62 -4.82
N VAL A 25 6.51 -0.15 -3.62
CA VAL A 25 5.59 -0.12 -2.48
C VAL A 25 4.35 0.76 -2.75
N VAL A 26 4.51 1.92 -3.40
CA VAL A 26 3.39 2.81 -3.75
C VAL A 26 2.45 2.13 -4.74
N GLU A 27 3.01 1.51 -5.78
CA GLU A 27 2.20 0.76 -6.75
C GLU A 27 1.51 -0.45 -6.12
N ALA A 28 2.18 -1.15 -5.19
CA ALA A 28 1.61 -2.30 -4.51
C ALA A 28 0.45 -1.90 -3.58
N ILE A 29 0.61 -0.82 -2.82
CA ILE A 29 -0.45 -0.26 -1.98
C ILE A 29 -1.64 0.15 -2.82
N TYR A 30 -1.44 0.95 -3.88
CA TYR A 30 -2.57 1.36 -4.71
C TYR A 30 -3.26 0.21 -5.44
N PHE A 31 -2.53 -0.86 -5.78
CA PHE A 31 -3.11 -2.08 -6.34
C PHE A 31 -4.07 -2.74 -5.36
N ALA A 32 -3.66 -2.94 -4.10
CA ALA A 32 -4.47 -3.60 -3.08
C ALA A 32 -5.57 -2.69 -2.51
N TRP A 33 -5.28 -1.40 -2.35
CA TRP A 33 -6.20 -0.44 -1.75
C TRP A 33 -7.46 -0.20 -2.59
N ASN A 34 -7.38 -0.39 -3.92
CA ASN A 34 -8.56 -0.39 -4.79
C ASN A 34 -9.61 -1.45 -4.37
N TYR A 35 -9.21 -2.47 -3.62
CA TYR A 35 -10.06 -3.53 -3.09
C TYR A 35 -10.17 -3.47 -1.56
N GLU A 36 -9.67 -2.41 -0.92
CA GLU A 36 -9.59 -2.25 0.54
C GLU A 36 -8.83 -3.39 1.25
N PHE A 37 -7.90 -4.02 0.56
CA PHE A 37 -7.08 -5.12 1.08
C PHE A 37 -5.85 -4.64 1.84
N ASP A 38 -5.39 -5.48 2.76
CA ASP A 38 -4.15 -5.25 3.51
C ASP A 38 -2.95 -5.70 2.70
N VAL A 39 -1.82 -5.02 2.87
CA VAL A 39 -0.57 -5.29 2.17
C VAL A 39 0.49 -5.72 3.17
N TYR A 40 1.20 -6.77 2.80
CA TYR A 40 2.29 -7.35 3.58
C TYR A 40 3.54 -7.48 2.72
N GLU A 41 4.69 -7.29 3.34
CA GLU A 41 5.97 -7.65 2.76
C GLU A 41 6.19 -9.17 2.89
N ILE A 42 6.61 -9.82 1.81
CA ILE A 42 6.72 -11.29 1.76
C ILE A 42 7.89 -11.78 2.61
N GLU A 43 9.03 -11.08 2.59
CA GLU A 43 10.25 -11.50 3.27
C GLU A 43 10.12 -11.43 4.79
N SER A 44 9.61 -10.32 5.32
CA SER A 44 9.41 -10.13 6.76
C SER A 44 8.09 -10.71 7.27
N GLY A 45 7.07 -10.81 6.41
CA GLY A 45 5.70 -11.13 6.81
C GLY A 45 4.97 -9.98 7.50
N GLU A 46 5.59 -8.80 7.56
CA GLU A 46 5.04 -7.62 8.24
C GLU A 46 3.94 -6.97 7.40
N MET A 47 2.87 -6.51 8.06
CA MET A 47 1.86 -5.67 7.45
C MET A 47 2.43 -4.26 7.28
N ILE A 48 2.31 -3.70 6.09
CA ILE A 48 2.87 -2.38 5.77
C ILE A 48 1.80 -1.34 5.45
N PHE A 49 0.58 -1.81 5.18
CA PHE A 49 -0.57 -0.97 4.88
C PHE A 49 -1.84 -1.77 5.11
N SER A 50 -2.89 -1.13 5.61
CA SER A 50 -4.22 -1.72 5.69
C SER A 50 -5.25 -0.82 5.01
N GLY A 51 -6.05 -1.42 4.12
CA GLY A 51 -7.17 -0.75 3.47
C GLY A 51 -8.28 -0.32 4.45
N GLN A 52 -8.29 -0.92 5.65
CA GLN A 52 -9.29 -0.72 6.69
C GLN A 52 -8.89 0.32 7.74
N LEU A 53 -7.61 0.70 7.80
CA LEU A 53 -7.10 1.65 8.80
C LEU A 53 -7.14 3.10 8.31
N ASP A 54 -7.03 4.02 9.27
CA ASP A 54 -7.03 5.45 9.01
C ASP A 54 -5.66 5.97 8.53
N ASN A 55 -5.52 7.29 8.44
CA ASN A 55 -4.30 7.91 7.95
C ASN A 55 -3.17 7.84 8.98
N GLU A 56 -3.47 7.92 10.26
CA GLU A 56 -2.47 7.97 11.33
C GLU A 56 -1.81 6.60 11.46
N ASP A 57 -2.61 5.54 11.60
CA ASP A 57 -2.13 4.16 11.72
C ASP A 57 -1.34 3.72 10.47
N ASN A 58 -1.85 4.04 9.27
CA ASN A 58 -1.13 3.71 8.04
C ASN A 58 0.15 4.52 7.88
N SER A 59 0.19 5.78 8.31
CA SER A 59 1.40 6.60 8.21
C SER A 59 2.51 6.10 9.15
N GLU A 60 2.16 5.59 10.32
CA GLU A 60 3.14 4.98 11.24
C GLU A 60 3.82 3.75 10.60
N MET A 61 3.04 2.85 9.98
CA MET A 61 3.61 1.69 9.27
C MET A 61 4.46 2.08 8.06
N LEU A 62 4.12 3.17 7.38
CA LEU A 62 4.75 3.61 6.15
C LEU A 62 5.99 4.49 6.37
N GLU A 63 6.25 4.96 7.59
CA GLU A 63 7.38 5.83 7.90
C GLU A 63 8.72 5.21 7.48
N LYS A 64 8.88 3.89 7.69
CA LYS A 64 10.09 3.14 7.27
C LYS A 64 10.32 3.12 5.75
N TYR A 65 9.28 3.38 4.96
CA TYR A 65 9.34 3.52 3.50
C TYR A 65 9.44 4.98 3.05
N GLY A 66 9.53 5.94 3.99
CA GLY A 66 9.55 7.36 3.70
C GLY A 66 8.21 7.88 3.17
N LEU A 67 7.11 7.21 3.52
CA LEU A 67 5.77 7.50 3.02
C LEU A 67 4.81 7.79 4.17
N ARG A 68 3.77 8.58 3.87
CA ARG A 68 2.62 8.78 4.76
C ARG A 68 1.32 8.85 3.95
N VAL A 69 0.19 8.62 4.62
CA VAL A 69 -1.14 8.83 4.05
C VAL A 69 -1.59 10.25 4.37
N ILE A 70 -2.12 10.95 3.38
CA ILE A 70 -2.71 12.28 3.52
C ILE A 70 -4.12 12.32 2.92
N ASP A 71 -4.96 13.20 3.45
CA ASP A 71 -6.22 13.55 2.80
C ASP A 71 -5.94 14.47 1.61
N GLY A 72 -6.25 13.98 0.40
CA GLY A 72 -6.28 14.81 -0.80
C GLY A 72 -7.64 15.51 -0.95
N GLU A 73 -7.84 16.17 -2.10
CA GLU A 73 -9.08 16.92 -2.37
C GLU A 73 -10.33 16.02 -2.45
N LYS A 74 -10.16 14.79 -2.96
CA LYS A 74 -11.26 13.83 -3.17
C LYS A 74 -10.98 12.47 -2.52
N TYR A 75 -9.72 12.08 -2.49
CA TYR A 75 -9.26 10.76 -2.08
C TYR A 75 -8.02 10.88 -1.20
N ARG A 76 -7.78 9.85 -0.40
CA ARG A 76 -6.54 9.70 0.36
C ARG A 76 -5.40 9.37 -0.59
N ASN A 77 -4.24 9.98 -0.37
CA ASN A 77 -3.07 9.83 -1.21
C ASN A 77 -1.84 9.44 -0.39
N LEU A 78 -0.88 8.77 -1.04
CA LEU A 78 0.45 8.55 -0.49
C LEU A 78 1.33 9.76 -0.81
N GLN A 79 2.07 10.22 0.19
CA GLN A 79 3.03 11.31 0.04
C GLN A 79 4.41 10.88 0.51
N ASN A 80 5.45 11.22 -0.27
CA ASN A 80 6.83 11.12 0.19
C ASN A 80 7.08 12.14 1.30
N ILE A 81 7.60 11.68 2.44
CA ILE A 81 7.82 12.51 3.63
C ILE A 81 8.93 13.55 3.38
N GLU A 82 10.00 13.18 2.68
CA GLU A 82 11.16 14.05 2.46
C GLU A 82 10.92 15.10 1.37
N THR A 83 10.38 14.69 0.23
CA THR A 83 10.22 15.55 -0.95
C THR A 83 8.89 16.27 -0.98
N GLY A 84 7.90 15.78 -0.23
CA GLY A 84 6.51 16.24 -0.31
C GLY A 84 5.78 15.84 -1.59
N GLU A 85 6.40 15.02 -2.46
CA GLU A 85 5.78 14.49 -3.67
C GLU A 85 4.53 13.67 -3.33
N ILE A 86 3.41 14.00 -3.96
CA ILE A 86 2.14 13.29 -3.79
C ILE A 86 2.00 12.32 -4.95
N TYR A 87 1.94 11.03 -4.62
CA TYR A 87 1.61 9.99 -5.57
C TYR A 87 0.10 9.96 -5.74
N LYS A 88 -0.37 9.90 -6.98
CA LYS A 88 -1.78 9.70 -7.28
C LYS A 88 -1.98 8.26 -7.73
N ALA A 89 -3.06 7.65 -7.28
CA ALA A 89 -3.41 6.33 -7.76
C ALA A 89 -3.71 6.37 -9.26
N ALA A 90 -3.39 5.31 -10.00
CA ALA A 90 -3.61 5.28 -11.45
C ALA A 90 -5.10 5.38 -11.85
N TRP A 91 -6.01 5.11 -10.91
CA TRP A 91 -7.47 5.25 -11.10
C TRP A 91 -7.98 6.66 -10.81
N GLU A 92 -7.19 7.54 -10.18
CA GLU A 92 -7.50 8.96 -10.04
C GLU A 92 -7.23 9.67 -11.37
N LYS A 93 -8.31 9.99 -12.10
CA LYS A 93 -8.28 10.74 -13.35
C LYS A 93 -8.20 12.25 -13.14
#